data_AF-A0AB74D1I5-F1
#
_entry.id   AF-A0AB74D1I5-F1
#
_cell.length_a   1.000
_cell.length_b   1.000
_cell.length_c   1.000
_cell.angle_alpha   90.00
_cell.angle_beta   90.00
_cell.angle_gamma   90.00
#
_symmetry.space_group_name_H-M   'P 1'
#
loop_
_entity.id
_entity.type
_entity.pdbx_description
1 polymer ?
#
loop_
_entity_poly.entity_id
_entity_poly.type
_entity_poly.pdbx_seq_one_letter_code
_entity_poly.pdbx_strand_id
1 'polypeptide(L)'
;MTKPANITGNAEIAASLHAARRSPNPAEALLAVADAIAANPAQKRRAEAVRFAAKRLEADPFDADAATSISAAAEDYARAARWDSMEAAAEADMDKVPHNLTFPLARGRTPGEPMQRDTTRLTGRNPFYGRS
;
A
#
# COMPACT_ATOMS: atom_id res chain seq x y z
N MET A 1 19.57 -27.72 -3.29
CA MET A 1 18.47 -26.88 -3.79
C MET A 1 17.72 -26.33 -2.60
N THR A 2 18.04 -25.10 -2.18
CA THR A 2 17.39 -24.43 -1.06
C THR A 2 16.02 -23.94 -1.55
N LYS A 3 14.94 -24.43 -0.93
CA LYS A 3 13.55 -24.03 -1.25
C LYS A 3 13.44 -22.49 -1.18
N PRO A 4 12.87 -21.79 -2.18
CA PRO A 4 12.68 -20.36 -2.06
C PRO A 4 11.76 -20.11 -0.86
N ALA A 5 12.23 -19.27 0.08
CA ALA A 5 11.38 -18.80 1.16
C ALA A 5 10.09 -18.23 0.57
N ASN A 6 8.94 -18.52 1.16
CA ASN A 6 7.68 -17.90 0.75
C ASN A 6 7.77 -16.41 1.07
N ILE A 7 8.24 -15.61 0.13
CA ILE A 7 8.24 -14.16 0.23
C ILE A 7 6.79 -13.75 0.00
N THR A 8 6.13 -13.27 1.05
CA THR A 8 4.68 -13.06 1.01
C THR A 8 4.32 -11.58 1.12
N GLY A 9 5.19 -10.77 1.74
CA GLY A 9 4.98 -9.32 1.91
C GLY A 9 5.69 -8.47 0.85
N ASN A 10 5.03 -7.39 0.40
CA ASN A 10 5.60 -6.42 -0.54
C ASN A 10 6.95 -5.84 -0.06
N ALA A 11 7.10 -5.61 1.24
CA ALA A 11 8.35 -5.13 1.85
C ALA A 11 9.50 -6.15 1.71
N GLU A 12 9.19 -7.43 1.91
CA GLU A 12 10.17 -8.51 1.82
C GLU A 12 10.61 -8.73 0.37
N ILE A 13 9.69 -8.58 -0.59
CA ILE A 13 9.98 -8.63 -2.03
C ILE A 13 10.94 -7.49 -2.41
N ALA A 14 10.65 -6.26 -1.98
CA ALA A 14 11.51 -5.11 -2.24
C ALA A 14 12.92 -5.30 -1.66
N ALA A 15 13.02 -5.74 -0.40
CA ALA A 15 14.29 -6.02 0.24
C ALA A 15 15.08 -7.13 -0.49
N SER A 16 14.38 -8.19 -0.93
CA SER A 16 14.98 -9.31 -1.66
C SER A 16 15.50 -8.89 -3.04
N LEU A 17 14.78 -8.03 -3.76
CA LEU A 17 15.24 -7.46 -5.03
C LEU A 17 16.50 -6.59 -4.83
N HIS A 18 16.54 -5.76 -3.79
CA HIS A 18 17.73 -4.97 -3.47
C HIS A 18 18.93 -5.84 -3.05
N ALA A 19 18.69 -6.91 -2.28
CA ALA A 19 19.72 -7.86 -1.89
C ALA A 19 20.27 -8.63 -3.10
N ALA A 20 19.39 -9.11 -3.99
CA ALA A 20 19.77 -9.82 -5.20
C ALA A 20 20.68 -8.98 -6.11
N ARG A 21 20.39 -7.68 -6.26
CA ARG A 21 21.25 -6.75 -7.03
C ARG A 21 22.66 -6.57 -6.48
N ARG A 22 22.83 -6.71 -5.16
CA ARG A 22 24.14 -6.56 -4.49
C ARG A 22 24.90 -7.88 -4.40
N SER A 23 24.31 -8.97 -4.87
CA SER A 23 24.92 -10.29 -4.82
C SER A 23 26.04 -10.42 -5.88
N PRO A 24 26.99 -11.35 -5.67
CA PRO A 24 28.05 -11.61 -6.64
C PRO A 24 27.54 -12.11 -8.00
N ASN A 25 26.38 -12.77 -8.02
CA ASN A 25 25.71 -13.25 -9.22
C ASN A 25 24.26 -12.72 -9.29
N PRO A 26 24.06 -11.47 -9.76
CA PRO A 26 22.77 -10.80 -9.67
C PRO A 26 21.69 -11.51 -10.49
N ALA A 27 22.03 -12.05 -11.67
CA ALA A 27 21.07 -12.72 -12.54
C ALA A 27 20.42 -13.95 -11.87
N GLU A 28 21.24 -14.82 -11.27
CA GLU A 28 20.77 -16.02 -10.58
C GLU A 28 19.93 -15.66 -9.34
N ALA A 29 20.39 -14.70 -8.55
CA ALA A 29 19.66 -14.24 -7.37
C ALA A 29 18.30 -13.63 -7.73
N LEU A 30 18.23 -12.87 -8.82
CA LEU A 30 16.98 -12.26 -9.30
C LEU A 30 15.99 -13.30 -9.85
N LEU A 31 16.48 -14.36 -10.50
CA LEU A 31 15.64 -15.48 -10.93
C LEU A 31 14.99 -16.18 -9.72
N ALA A 32 15.75 -16.42 -8.65
CA ALA A 32 15.21 -17.02 -7.42
C ALA A 32 14.14 -16.12 -6.78
N VAL A 33 14.34 -14.80 -6.76
CA VAL A 33 13.33 -13.84 -6.28
C VAL A 33 12.09 -13.86 -7.18
N ALA A 34 12.27 -13.92 -8.50
CA ALA A 34 11.14 -13.97 -9.43
C ALA A 34 10.33 -15.26 -9.29
N ASP A 35 10.99 -16.39 -9.01
CA ASP A 35 10.32 -17.67 -8.71
C ASP A 35 9.53 -17.60 -7.41
N ALA A 36 10.04 -16.92 -6.39
CA ALA A 36 9.30 -16.65 -5.15
C ALA A 36 8.08 -15.75 -5.40
N ILE A 37 8.20 -14.69 -6.20
CA ILE A 37 7.07 -13.83 -6.59
C ILE A 37 6.02 -14.64 -7.39
N ALA A 38 6.48 -15.53 -8.28
CA ALA A 38 5.60 -16.36 -9.10
C ALA A 38 4.78 -17.38 -8.28
N ALA A 39 5.15 -17.65 -7.03
CA ALA A 39 4.36 -18.46 -6.11
C ALA A 39 2.98 -17.82 -5.82
N ASN A 40 2.87 -16.49 -5.95
CA ASN A 40 1.60 -15.79 -5.90
C ASN A 40 1.02 -15.60 -7.32
N PRO A 41 -0.11 -16.26 -7.67
CA PRO A 41 -0.68 -16.18 -9.02
C PRO A 41 -1.09 -14.75 -9.42
N ALA A 42 -1.44 -13.88 -8.47
CA ALA A 42 -1.77 -12.49 -8.74
C ALA A 42 -0.56 -11.66 -9.23
N GLN A 43 0.67 -12.12 -8.93
CA GLN A 43 1.91 -11.42 -9.24
C GLN A 43 2.68 -12.03 -10.42
N LYS A 44 2.09 -12.98 -11.14
CA LYS A 44 2.74 -13.71 -12.25
C LYS A 44 3.33 -12.79 -13.33
N ARG A 45 2.60 -11.74 -13.74
CA ARG A 45 3.11 -10.76 -14.72
C ARG A 45 4.34 -10.02 -14.22
N ARG A 46 4.38 -9.66 -12.93
CA ARG A 46 5.52 -8.97 -12.32
C ARG A 46 6.72 -9.92 -12.20
N ALA A 47 6.48 -11.18 -11.84
CA ALA A 47 7.52 -12.20 -11.84
C ALA A 47 8.15 -12.38 -13.23
N GLU A 48 7.35 -12.42 -14.30
CA GLU A 48 7.85 -12.53 -15.68
C GLU A 48 8.73 -11.34 -16.08
N ALA A 49 8.36 -10.11 -15.70
CA ALA A 49 9.18 -8.93 -15.94
C ALA A 49 10.55 -9.01 -15.24
N VAL A 50 10.58 -9.45 -13.98
CA VAL A 50 11.83 -9.65 -13.23
C VAL A 50 12.68 -10.76 -13.87
N ARG A 51 12.07 -11.87 -14.31
CA ARG A 51 12.78 -12.94 -15.04
C ARG A 51 13.40 -12.43 -16.34
N PHE A 52 12.70 -11.58 -17.08
CA PHE A 52 13.21 -11.01 -18.32
C PHE A 52 14.42 -10.10 -18.07
N ALA A 53 14.34 -9.21 -17.07
CA ALA A 53 15.46 -8.36 -16.69
C ALA A 53 16.66 -9.18 -16.18
N ALA A 54 16.41 -10.25 -15.41
CA ALA A 54 17.45 -11.15 -14.94
C ALA A 54 18.17 -11.86 -16.10
N LYS A 55 17.44 -12.33 -17.12
CA LYS A 55 18.04 -12.93 -18.33
C LYS A 55 18.85 -11.94 -19.15
N ARG A 56 18.45 -10.67 -19.19
CA ARG A 56 19.26 -9.62 -19.84
C ARG A 56 20.57 -9.39 -19.10
N LEU A 57 20.54 -9.36 -17.78
CA LEU A 57 21.74 -9.29 -16.93
C LEU A 57 22.63 -10.54 -17.03
N GLU A 58 22.05 -11.71 -17.31
CA GLU A 58 22.82 -12.94 -17.58
C GLU A 58 23.60 -12.84 -18.90
N ALA A 59 22.98 -12.24 -19.93
CA ALA A 59 23.62 -12.05 -21.24
C ALA A 59 24.62 -10.88 -21.24
N ASP A 60 24.29 -9.78 -20.56
CA ASP A 60 25.13 -8.60 -20.37
C ASP A 60 25.05 -8.11 -18.90
N PRO A 61 26.09 -8.40 -18.10
CA PRO A 61 26.16 -7.97 -16.70
C PRO A 61 26.11 -6.45 -16.48
N PHE A 62 26.38 -5.65 -17.52
CA PHE A 62 26.41 -4.19 -17.46
C PHE A 62 25.20 -3.53 -18.12
N ASP A 63 24.16 -4.30 -18.46
CA ASP A 63 22.92 -3.77 -19.04
C ASP A 63 22.24 -2.78 -18.08
N ALA A 64 22.38 -1.49 -18.41
CA ALA A 64 21.85 -0.39 -17.62
C ALA A 64 20.32 -0.36 -17.61
N ASP A 65 19.66 -0.79 -18.68
CA ASP A 65 18.20 -0.83 -18.77
C ASP A 65 17.65 -1.91 -17.85
N ALA A 66 18.27 -3.10 -17.86
CA ALA A 66 17.92 -4.19 -16.97
C ALA A 66 18.08 -3.77 -15.49
N ALA A 67 19.22 -3.18 -15.13
CA ALA A 67 19.47 -2.70 -13.77
C ALA A 67 18.47 -1.61 -13.33
N THR A 68 18.08 -0.71 -14.23
CA THR A 68 17.08 0.34 -13.96
C THR A 68 15.70 -0.26 -13.78
N SER A 69 15.29 -1.20 -14.64
CA SER A 69 13.98 -1.85 -14.54
C SER A 69 13.78 -2.59 -13.21
N ILE A 70 14.82 -3.25 -12.69
CA ILE A 70 14.78 -3.94 -11.39
C ILE A 70 14.74 -2.94 -10.24
N SER A 71 15.43 -1.80 -10.37
CA SER A 71 15.37 -0.71 -9.39
C SER A 71 13.94 -0.18 -9.26
N ALA A 72 13.31 0.14 -10.40
CA ALA A 72 11.94 0.60 -10.45
C ALA A 72 10.96 -0.44 -9.87
N ALA A 73 11.13 -1.72 -10.21
CA ALA A 73 10.32 -2.78 -9.64
C ALA A 73 10.45 -2.87 -8.11
N ALA A 74 11.67 -2.75 -7.57
CA ALA A 74 11.89 -2.76 -6.12
C ALA A 74 11.24 -1.55 -5.43
N GLU A 75 11.33 -0.36 -6.05
CA GLU A 75 10.68 0.86 -5.54
C GLU A 75 9.16 0.77 -5.57
N ASP A 76 8.57 0.15 -6.60
CA ASP A 76 7.13 -0.07 -6.70
C ASP A 76 6.63 -0.98 -5.57
N TYR A 77 7.35 -2.06 -5.26
CA TYR A 77 7.03 -2.92 -4.12
C TYR A 77 7.23 -2.21 -2.77
N ALA A 78 8.28 -1.39 -2.64
CA ALA A 78 8.50 -0.59 -1.43
C ALA A 78 7.37 0.44 -1.23
N ARG A 79 6.89 1.05 -2.32
CA ARG A 79 5.76 1.98 -2.29
C ARG A 79 4.47 1.26 -1.90
N ALA A 80 4.19 0.10 -2.49
CA ALA A 80 3.03 -0.72 -2.12
C ALA A 80 3.06 -1.10 -0.63
N ALA A 81 4.22 -1.55 -0.12
CA ALA A 81 4.39 -1.85 1.29
C ALA A 81 4.14 -0.62 2.21
N ARG A 82 4.51 0.58 1.76
CA ARG A 82 4.22 1.81 2.49
C ARG A 82 2.72 2.08 2.55
N TRP A 83 1.98 1.85 1.46
CA TRP A 83 0.52 1.95 1.48
C TRP A 83 -0.11 0.93 2.41
N ASP A 84 0.32 -0.34 2.34
CA ASP A 84 -0.18 -1.41 3.22
C ASP A 84 0.01 -1.06 4.70
N SER A 85 1.17 -0.48 5.06
CA SER A 85 1.45 -0.06 6.44
C SER A 85 0.65 1.18 6.87
N MET A 86 0.35 2.11 5.97
CA MET A 86 -0.52 3.26 6.25
C MET A 86 -1.97 2.83 6.46
N GLU A 87 -2.46 1.88 5.67
CA GLU A 87 -3.80 1.30 5.82
C GLU A 87 -3.94 0.53 7.13
N ALA A 88 -2.97 -0.35 7.45
CA ALA A 88 -2.95 -1.06 8.72
C ALA A 88 -2.85 -0.10 9.93
N ALA A 89 -2.10 1.00 9.81
CA ALA A 89 -2.03 2.02 10.84
C ALA A 89 -3.36 2.77 11.01
N ALA A 90 -4.05 3.08 9.91
CA ALA A 90 -5.37 3.71 9.95
C ALA A 90 -6.43 2.78 10.58
N GLU A 91 -6.40 1.49 10.26
CA GLU A 91 -7.29 0.48 10.83
C GLU A 91 -7.05 0.32 12.34
N ALA A 92 -5.78 0.25 12.75
CA ALA A 92 -5.40 0.23 14.16
C ALA A 92 -5.72 1.55 14.91
N ASP A 93 -5.81 2.68 14.20
CA ASP A 93 -6.21 3.97 14.77
C ASP A 93 -7.73 4.06 14.94
N MET A 94 -8.53 3.53 14.00
CA MET A 94 -9.99 3.43 14.13
C MET A 94 -10.40 2.67 15.39
N ASP A 95 -9.73 1.56 15.71
CA ASP A 95 -9.97 0.78 16.94
C ASP A 95 -9.53 1.51 18.23
N LYS A 96 -8.68 2.53 18.10
CA LYS A 96 -8.23 3.37 19.22
C LYS A 96 -9.06 4.63 19.40
N VAL A 97 -9.97 4.95 18.47
CA VAL A 97 -10.91 6.06 18.64
C VAL A 97 -11.84 5.70 19.79
N PRO A 98 -11.74 6.35 20.96
CA PRO A 98 -12.69 6.09 22.04
C PRO A 98 -14.10 6.45 21.53
N HIS A 99 -15.09 5.60 21.79
CA HIS A 99 -16.47 5.76 21.32
C HIS A 99 -17.14 7.11 21.70
N ASN A 100 -16.49 7.91 22.54
CA ASN A 100 -16.88 9.27 22.90
C ASN A 100 -16.45 10.34 21.88
N LEU A 101 -15.75 9.98 20.79
CA LEU A 101 -15.54 10.82 19.60
C LEU A 101 -16.56 10.56 18.49
N THR A 102 -17.61 9.75 18.76
CA THR A 102 -18.92 10.02 18.15
C THR A 102 -19.17 11.50 18.40
N PHE A 103 -19.19 12.30 17.32
CA PHE A 103 -19.36 13.75 17.33
C PHE A 103 -20.07 14.24 18.60
N PRO A 104 -19.60 15.30 19.29
CA PRO A 104 -20.43 15.89 20.32
C PRO A 104 -21.73 16.30 19.61
N LEU A 105 -22.81 15.55 19.86
CA LEU A 105 -24.15 16.09 19.78
C LEU A 105 -24.03 17.42 20.52
N ALA A 106 -24.27 18.51 19.80
CA ALA A 106 -24.05 19.87 20.27
C ALA A 106 -24.40 19.98 21.77
N ARG A 107 -23.52 20.65 22.53
CA ARG A 107 -23.60 20.83 23.99
C ARG A 107 -25.05 20.84 24.48
N GLY A 108 -25.50 19.73 25.09
CA GLY A 108 -26.79 19.65 25.80
C GLY A 108 -27.82 18.61 25.37
N ARG A 109 -27.56 17.67 24.45
CA ARG A 109 -28.57 16.63 24.09
C ARG A 109 -28.24 15.25 24.62
N THR A 110 -29.19 14.66 25.36
CA THR A 110 -29.14 13.26 25.79
C THR A 110 -29.74 12.32 24.74
N PRO A 111 -29.36 11.03 24.72
CA PRO A 111 -29.72 10.08 23.64
C PRO A 111 -31.21 9.74 23.48
N GLY A 112 -32.11 10.36 24.26
CA GLY A 112 -33.54 10.05 24.31
C GLY A 112 -34.46 11.16 23.81
N GLU A 113 -33.94 12.31 23.39
CA GLU A 113 -34.79 13.38 22.88
C GLU A 113 -35.21 13.12 21.42
N PRO A 114 -36.52 13.07 21.11
CA PRO A 114 -36.97 12.94 19.74
C PRO A 114 -36.46 14.15 18.95
N MET A 115 -35.84 13.87 17.80
CA MET A 115 -35.34 14.89 16.89
C MET A 115 -36.51 15.80 16.50
N GLN A 116 -36.61 16.99 17.10
CA GLN A 116 -37.56 18.00 16.64
C GLN A 116 -37.18 18.34 15.20
N ARG A 117 -38.02 17.90 14.27
CA ARG A 117 -37.95 18.37 12.90
C ARG A 117 -38.33 19.83 12.95
N ASP A 118 -37.37 20.70 12.70
CA ASP A 118 -37.64 22.10 12.41
C ASP A 118 -38.59 22.13 11.21
N THR A 119 -39.88 22.37 11.50
CA THR A 119 -40.95 22.53 10.50
C THR A 119 -40.95 23.94 9.91
N THR A 120 -39.92 24.73 10.20
CA THR A 120 -39.67 26.03 9.59
C THR A 120 -39.59 25.82 8.09
N ARG A 121 -40.64 26.28 7.38
CA ARG A 121 -40.67 26.30 5.91
C ARG A 121 -39.33 26.84 5.45
N LEU A 122 -38.72 26.15 4.47
CA LEU A 122 -37.53 26.57 3.76
C LEU A 122 -37.85 27.84 2.93
N THR A 123 -38.23 28.93 3.59
CA THR A 123 -38.18 30.25 3.00
C THR A 123 -36.69 30.54 2.91
N GLY A 124 -36.13 30.67 1.70
CA GLY A 124 -34.69 30.76 1.43
C GLY A 124 -33.93 31.95 2.04
N ARG A 125 -34.32 32.43 3.22
CA ARG A 125 -33.63 33.38 4.07
C ARG A 125 -33.05 32.64 5.26
N ASN A 126 -31.72 32.56 5.28
CA ASN A 126 -30.96 32.01 6.40
C ASN A 126 -31.11 32.93 7.64
N PRO A 127 -31.62 32.45 8.78
CA PRO A 127 -31.86 33.28 9.97
C PRO A 127 -30.58 33.82 10.62
N PHE A 128 -29.41 33.26 10.28
CA PHE A 128 -28.12 33.70 10.82
C PHE A 128 -27.51 34.92 10.10
N TYR A 129 -28.10 35.36 8.98
CA TYR A 129 -27.67 36.54 8.24
C TYR A 129 -28.83 37.53 8.06
N GLY A 130 -29.40 37.96 9.19
CA GLY A 130 -30.17 39.19 9.28
C GLY A 130 -29.22 40.37 9.48
N ARG A 131 -29.28 41.37 8.59
CA ARG A 131 -28.43 42.56 8.58
C ARG A 131 -28.70 43.43 9.83
N SER A 132 -27.64 44.14 10.24
CA SER A 132 -27.49 45.19 11.27
C SER A 132 -28.72 46.04 11.59
#